data_AF-A0AAW0GZ08-F1
#
_entry.id   AF-A0AAW0GZ08-F1
#
_cell.length_a   1.000
_cell.length_b   1.000
_cell.length_c   1.000
_cell.angle_alpha   90.00
_cell.angle_beta   90.00
_cell.angle_gamma   90.00
#
_symmetry.space_group_name_H-M   'P 1'
#
loop_
_entity.id
_entity.type
_entity.pdbx_description
1 polymer ?
#
loop_
_entity_poly.entity_id
_entity_poly.type
_entity_poly.pdbx_seq_one_letter_code
_entity_poly.pdbx_strand_id
1 'polypeptide(L)'
;MTRVSLQLSCLSSFARSLQCNGKSIAAFQSRWETVSQQSVTQWRQAIVCAVVDNHWPSTAVSSRRTSNSASQHPHPSPSLITALLSLSTSVQQIGMPAALAKREQWSTNVLTDFISTSLEVLDPAGSDGRERAQQILWDLSFLGAMIRSWGETMQTSSNQLDALAAKLEKKLPNPDVNNTHISMDETLSRHRMLLAALLPASLTSNSTTTISGKATTSPKFVRSGTTESQYQPAIELVKPPPRFGLLLVGSTTAR
;
A
#
# COMPACT_ATOMS: atom_id res chain seq x y z
N MET A 1 -3.34 14.13 -11.27
CA MET A 1 -3.38 14.37 -12.73
C MET A 1 -4.36 13.45 -13.49
N THR A 2 -4.56 12.21 -13.05
CA THR A 2 -5.45 11.21 -13.68
C THR A 2 -6.93 11.63 -13.74
N ARG A 3 -7.42 12.39 -12.77
CA ARG A 3 -8.82 12.86 -12.77
C ARG A 3 -9.09 13.90 -13.87
N VAL A 4 -8.19 14.87 -14.02
CA VAL A 4 -8.29 15.91 -15.07
C VAL A 4 -8.15 15.28 -16.45
N SER A 5 -7.23 14.32 -16.60
CA SER A 5 -7.07 13.59 -17.87
C SER A 5 -8.32 12.80 -18.23
N LEU A 6 -8.98 12.14 -17.27
CA LEU A 6 -10.21 11.38 -17.50
C LEU A 6 -11.40 12.29 -17.81
N GLN A 7 -11.50 13.45 -17.15
CA GLN A 7 -12.53 14.46 -17.47
C GLN A 7 -12.33 15.08 -18.86
N LEU A 8 -11.09 15.37 -19.27
CA LEU A 8 -10.80 15.84 -20.62
C LEU A 8 -11.11 14.77 -21.68
N SER A 9 -10.81 13.51 -21.38
CA SER A 9 -11.00 12.38 -22.29
C SER A 9 -12.47 11.98 -22.47
N CYS A 10 -13.25 11.97 -21.39
CA CYS A 10 -14.60 11.39 -21.37
C CYS A 10 -15.73 12.42 -21.34
N LEU A 11 -15.50 13.60 -20.76
CA LEU A 11 -16.58 14.55 -20.42
C LEU A 11 -16.48 15.89 -21.12
N SER A 12 -15.43 16.14 -21.92
CA SER A 12 -15.31 17.43 -22.59
C SER A 12 -16.27 17.50 -23.78
N SER A 13 -17.43 18.11 -23.56
CA SER A 13 -18.30 18.67 -24.61
C SER A 13 -17.52 19.57 -25.57
N PHE A 14 -16.36 20.07 -25.11
CA PHE A 14 -15.33 20.76 -25.88
C PHE A 14 -14.91 20.02 -27.16
N ALA A 15 -14.67 18.71 -27.11
CA ALA A 15 -14.30 17.94 -28.30
C ALA A 15 -15.46 17.86 -29.31
N ARG A 16 -16.71 17.83 -28.82
CA ARG A 16 -17.92 17.92 -29.66
C ARG A 16 -18.12 19.31 -30.23
N SER A 17 -17.82 20.37 -29.49
CA SER A 17 -18.01 21.75 -29.94
C SER A 17 -16.99 22.18 -31.01
N LEU A 18 -15.83 21.53 -31.10
CA LEU A 18 -14.80 21.86 -32.09
C LEU A 18 -15.03 21.24 -33.47
N GLN A 19 -16.13 20.51 -33.70
CA GLN A 19 -16.41 19.80 -34.97
C GLN A 19 -15.22 18.96 -35.48
N CYS A 20 -14.36 18.48 -34.57
CA CYS A 20 -13.21 17.68 -34.97
C CYS A 20 -13.69 16.35 -35.57
N ASN A 21 -13.09 15.97 -36.71
CA ASN A 21 -13.31 14.66 -37.30
C ASN A 21 -12.98 13.56 -36.28
N GLY A 22 -13.83 12.53 -36.16
CA GLY A 22 -13.65 11.43 -35.22
C GLY A 22 -12.28 10.75 -35.31
N LYS A 23 -11.66 10.72 -36.50
CA LYS A 23 -10.28 10.22 -36.68
C LYS A 23 -9.24 11.02 -35.89
N SER A 24 -9.39 12.34 -35.84
CA SER A 24 -8.47 13.23 -35.09
C SER A 24 -8.65 13.07 -33.58
N ILE A 25 -9.89 12.90 -33.12
CA ILE A 25 -10.20 12.64 -31.70
C ILE A 25 -9.59 11.31 -31.27
N ALA A 26 -9.78 10.25 -32.05
CA ALA A 26 -9.20 8.92 -31.73
C ALA A 26 -7.67 8.96 -31.72
N ALA A 27 -7.03 9.63 -32.68
CA ALA A 27 -5.58 9.79 -32.71
C ALA A 27 -5.06 10.59 -31.51
N PHE A 28 -5.76 11.65 -31.11
CA PHE A 28 -5.44 12.42 -29.91
C PHE A 28 -5.57 11.58 -28.65
N GLN A 29 -6.68 10.85 -28.47
CA GLN A 29 -6.90 9.97 -27.32
C GLN A 29 -5.82 8.90 -27.20
N SER A 30 -5.45 8.26 -28.32
CA SER A 30 -4.38 7.26 -28.35
C SER A 30 -3.03 7.87 -27.92
N ARG A 31 -2.63 9.01 -28.50
CA ARG A 31 -1.38 9.70 -28.11
C ARG A 31 -1.39 10.12 -26.63
N TRP A 32 -2.53 10.63 -26.18
CA TRP A 32 -2.71 11.04 -24.79
C TRP A 32 -2.62 9.87 -23.83
N GLU A 33 -3.23 8.73 -24.16
CA GLU A 33 -3.11 7.51 -23.38
C GLU A 33 -1.65 7.04 -23.30
N THR A 34 -0.92 7.06 -24.41
CA THR A 34 0.52 6.74 -24.41
C THR A 34 1.31 7.66 -23.49
N VAL A 35 1.13 8.99 -23.60
CA VAL A 35 1.82 9.97 -22.74
C VAL A 35 1.44 9.79 -21.28
N SER A 36 0.16 9.53 -21.00
CA SER A 36 -0.33 9.26 -19.65
C SER A 36 0.32 8.01 -19.09
N GLN A 37 0.34 6.90 -19.83
CA GLN A 37 0.96 5.64 -19.40
C GLN A 37 2.46 5.79 -19.15
N GLN A 38 3.16 6.54 -20.00
CA GLN A 38 4.59 6.82 -19.84
C GLN A 38 4.86 7.67 -18.59
N SER A 39 4.11 8.76 -18.40
CA SER A 39 4.25 9.63 -17.23
C SER A 39 4.01 8.87 -15.92
N VAL A 40 2.98 8.03 -15.95
CA VAL A 40 2.59 7.17 -14.84
C VAL A 40 3.68 6.13 -14.54
N THR A 41 4.28 5.52 -15.56
CA THR A 41 5.40 4.56 -15.41
C THR A 41 6.65 5.24 -14.84
N GLN A 42 7.02 6.42 -15.36
CA GLN A 42 8.16 7.18 -14.85
C GLN A 42 7.96 7.61 -13.40
N TRP A 43 6.77 8.09 -13.06
CA TRP A 43 6.44 8.42 -11.67
C TRP A 43 6.58 7.19 -10.76
N ARG A 44 6.10 6.03 -11.21
CA ARG A 44 6.16 4.78 -10.44
C ARG A 44 7.59 4.36 -10.16
N GLN A 45 8.44 4.40 -11.19
CA GLN A 45 9.87 4.11 -11.04
C GLN A 45 10.53 5.11 -10.08
N ALA A 46 10.29 6.41 -10.27
CA ALA A 46 10.87 7.45 -9.42
C ALA A 46 10.46 7.31 -7.95
N ILE A 47 9.18 7.02 -7.66
CA ILE A 47 8.72 6.86 -6.27
C ILE A 47 9.24 5.58 -5.65
N VAL A 48 9.31 4.47 -6.41
CA VAL A 48 9.87 3.22 -5.92
C VAL A 48 11.34 3.40 -5.56
N CYS A 49 12.15 3.96 -6.47
CA CYS A 49 13.55 4.24 -6.19
C CYS A 49 13.71 5.14 -4.97
N ALA A 50 12.96 6.25 -4.89
CA ALA A 50 13.02 7.16 -3.75
C ALA A 50 12.63 6.47 -2.42
N VAL A 51 11.61 5.62 -2.42
CA VAL A 51 11.19 4.89 -1.21
C VAL A 51 12.25 3.86 -0.79
N VAL A 52 12.81 3.12 -1.74
CA VAL A 52 13.89 2.15 -1.49
C VAL A 52 15.11 2.87 -0.94
N ASP A 53 15.58 3.93 -1.59
CA ASP A 53 16.77 4.69 -1.18
C ASP A 53 16.62 5.31 0.22
N ASN A 54 15.43 5.81 0.56
CA ASN A 54 15.21 6.48 1.84
C ASN A 54 15.04 5.51 3.02
N HIS A 55 14.46 4.34 2.79
CA HIS A 55 14.02 3.46 3.88
C HIS A 55 14.76 2.12 3.94
N TRP A 56 15.17 1.55 2.81
CA TRP A 56 15.78 0.22 2.73
C TRP A 56 17.25 0.13 3.19
N PRO A 57 18.17 1.06 2.85
CA PRO A 57 19.57 0.97 3.28
C PRO A 57 19.79 1.31 4.76
N SER A 58 18.80 1.86 5.46
CA SER A 58 18.93 2.29 6.87
C SER A 58 18.94 1.15 7.91
N THR A 59 18.87 -0.12 7.48
CA THR A 59 18.97 -1.27 8.41
C THR A 59 20.36 -1.44 9.04
N ALA A 60 21.38 -0.73 8.56
CA ALA A 60 22.77 -0.93 8.97
C ALA A 60 23.21 -0.16 10.24
N VAL A 61 22.50 0.88 10.70
CA VAL A 61 23.16 1.89 11.58
C VAL A 61 22.55 2.04 12.99
N SER A 62 21.37 1.51 13.30
CA SER A 62 20.68 1.87 14.56
C SER A 62 20.39 0.69 15.51
N SER A 63 21.39 -0.16 15.79
CA SER A 63 21.28 -1.09 16.93
C SER A 63 22.55 -1.15 17.76
N ARG A 64 22.80 -0.08 18.52
CA ARG A 64 23.54 -0.16 19.80
C ARG A 64 22.56 -0.17 20.98
N ARG A 65 21.39 -0.80 20.84
CA ARG A 65 20.47 -1.01 21.97
C ARG A 65 20.57 -2.45 22.42
N THR A 66 21.26 -2.61 23.53
CA THR A 66 21.31 -3.79 24.40
C THR A 66 19.89 -4.14 24.86
N SER A 67 19.14 -4.91 24.08
CA SER A 67 17.88 -5.49 24.52
C SER A 67 18.09 -6.96 24.87
N ASN A 68 17.89 -7.29 26.14
CA ASN A 68 17.96 -8.64 26.68
C ASN A 68 17.11 -9.62 25.88
N SER A 69 17.76 -10.73 25.52
CA SER A 69 17.23 -11.87 24.78
C SER A 69 16.10 -12.56 25.56
N ALA A 70 14.86 -12.19 25.25
CA ALA A 70 13.69 -13.00 25.58
C ALA A 70 12.66 -12.84 24.44
N SER A 71 12.53 -13.91 23.64
CA SER A 71 11.46 -14.15 22.65
C SER A 71 11.08 -12.94 21.77
N GLN A 72 11.96 -12.56 20.85
CA GLN A 72 11.56 -11.64 19.78
C GLN A 72 10.63 -12.38 18.82
N HIS A 73 9.35 -12.02 18.84
CA HIS A 73 8.38 -12.49 17.86
C HIS A 73 8.82 -12.08 16.45
N PRO A 74 8.62 -12.93 15.44
CA PRO A 74 8.98 -12.61 14.08
C PRO A 74 8.17 -11.40 13.61
N HIS A 75 8.86 -10.30 13.33
CA HIS A 75 8.23 -9.06 12.87
C HIS A 75 8.96 -8.48 11.66
N PRO A 76 8.24 -7.88 10.71
CA PRO A 76 8.86 -7.10 9.64
C PRO A 76 9.62 -5.92 10.26
N SER A 77 10.66 -5.48 9.58
CA SER A 77 11.46 -4.35 10.03
C SER A 77 10.61 -3.07 10.01
N PRO A 78 10.80 -2.15 10.97
CA PRO A 78 10.13 -0.86 10.94
C PRO A 78 10.40 -0.09 9.65
N SER A 79 11.60 -0.26 9.07
CA SER A 79 12.01 0.30 7.79
C SER A 79 11.15 -0.21 6.64
N LEU A 80 10.93 -1.53 6.53
CA LEU A 80 10.06 -2.12 5.52
C LEU A 80 8.62 -1.59 5.64
N ILE A 81 8.08 -1.57 6.86
CA ILE A 81 6.70 -1.09 7.08
C ILE A 81 6.59 0.38 6.71
N THR A 82 7.56 1.22 7.10
CA THR A 82 7.57 2.64 6.74
C THR A 82 7.66 2.83 5.22
N ALA A 83 8.50 2.05 4.53
CA ALA A 83 8.62 2.07 3.08
C ALA A 83 7.27 1.73 2.41
N LEU A 84 6.61 0.66 2.85
CA LEU A 84 5.31 0.23 2.33
C LEU A 84 4.19 1.25 2.61
N LEU A 85 4.19 1.88 3.77
CA LEU A 85 3.25 2.95 4.10
C LEU A 85 3.46 4.20 3.24
N SER A 86 4.72 4.59 3.03
CA SER A 86 5.10 5.70 2.13
C SER A 86 4.66 5.42 0.70
N LEU A 87 4.89 4.19 0.22
CA LEU A 87 4.44 3.74 -1.10
C LEU A 87 2.91 3.73 -1.22
N SER A 88 2.20 3.19 -0.22
CA SER A 88 0.73 3.17 -0.13
C SER A 88 0.16 4.60 -0.20
N THR A 89 0.74 5.53 0.57
CA THR A 89 0.33 6.94 0.58
C THR A 89 0.56 7.60 -0.78
N SER A 90 1.71 7.34 -1.41
CA SER A 90 2.06 7.89 -2.72
C SER A 90 1.09 7.38 -3.81
N VAL A 91 0.74 6.09 -3.77
CA VAL A 91 -0.26 5.51 -4.68
C VAL A 91 -1.64 6.16 -4.51
N GLN A 92 -2.04 6.44 -3.27
CA GLN A 92 -3.30 7.14 -2.97
C GLN A 92 -3.29 8.59 -3.50
N GLN A 93 -2.18 9.31 -3.34
CA GLN A 93 -2.03 10.72 -3.78
C GLN A 93 -2.17 10.92 -5.29
N ILE A 94 -1.75 9.95 -6.11
CA ILE A 94 -1.91 10.05 -7.56
C ILE A 94 -3.38 10.07 -8.01
N GLY A 95 -4.28 9.59 -7.16
CA GLY A 95 -5.67 9.36 -7.49
C GLY A 95 -5.76 8.07 -8.31
N MET A 96 -6.15 6.99 -7.62
CA MET A 96 -6.33 5.69 -8.24
C MET A 96 -7.40 5.75 -9.34
N PRO A 97 -7.23 4.99 -10.44
CA PRO A 97 -8.29 4.83 -11.42
C PRO A 97 -9.58 4.35 -10.75
N ALA A 98 -10.73 4.89 -11.15
CA ALA A 98 -12.02 4.44 -10.62
C ALA A 98 -12.31 2.97 -10.94
N ALA A 99 -11.70 2.43 -12.01
CA ALA A 99 -11.85 1.04 -12.41
C ALA A 99 -10.99 0.11 -11.52
N LEU A 100 -11.64 -0.83 -10.83
CA LEU A 100 -11.01 -1.81 -9.94
C LEU A 100 -9.87 -2.59 -10.64
N ALA A 101 -10.10 -3.08 -11.87
CA ALA A 101 -9.09 -3.84 -12.62
C ALA A 101 -7.82 -3.02 -12.89
N LYS A 102 -7.96 -1.72 -13.22
CA LYS A 102 -6.80 -0.83 -13.43
C LYS A 102 -6.07 -0.54 -12.13
N ARG A 103 -6.80 -0.42 -11.01
CA ARG A 103 -6.22 -0.28 -9.68
C ARG A 103 -5.43 -1.53 -9.28
N GLU A 104 -5.96 -2.72 -9.53
CA GLU A 104 -5.27 -3.97 -9.22
C GLU A 104 -3.99 -4.10 -10.02
N GLN A 105 -4.06 -3.97 -11.35
CA GLN A 105 -2.89 -3.96 -12.22
C GLN A 105 -1.85 -2.91 -11.78
N TRP A 106 -2.30 -1.72 -11.38
CA TRP A 106 -1.43 -0.67 -10.88
C TRP A 106 -0.68 -1.09 -9.62
N SER A 107 -1.41 -1.62 -8.64
CA SER A 107 -0.87 -2.02 -7.33
C SER A 107 0.10 -3.18 -7.49
N THR A 108 -0.22 -4.15 -8.36
CA THR A 108 0.68 -5.24 -8.74
C THR A 108 1.98 -4.70 -9.31
N ASN A 109 1.92 -3.81 -10.31
CA ASN A 109 3.12 -3.25 -10.94
C ASN A 109 3.99 -2.47 -9.94
N VAL A 110 3.36 -1.67 -9.06
CA VAL A 110 4.08 -0.91 -8.02
C VAL A 110 4.81 -1.84 -7.06
N LEU A 111 4.15 -2.90 -6.60
CA LEU A 111 4.73 -3.85 -5.66
C LEU A 111 5.81 -4.73 -6.32
N THR A 112 5.63 -5.15 -7.57
CA THR A 112 6.64 -5.87 -8.36
C THR A 112 7.90 -5.02 -8.56
N ASP A 113 7.74 -3.75 -8.95
CA ASP A 113 8.87 -2.82 -9.11
C ASP A 113 9.57 -2.61 -7.77
N PHE A 114 8.81 -2.39 -6.69
CA PHE A 114 9.36 -2.23 -5.34
C PHE A 114 10.19 -3.43 -4.89
N ILE A 115 9.68 -4.65 -5.09
CA ILE A 115 10.42 -5.86 -4.76
C ILE A 115 11.68 -5.97 -5.61
N SER A 116 11.57 -5.84 -6.93
CA SER A 116 12.70 -5.97 -7.84
C SER A 116 13.83 -4.99 -7.48
N THR A 117 13.51 -3.71 -7.28
CA THR A 117 14.49 -2.69 -6.87
C THR A 117 15.04 -2.93 -5.46
N SER A 118 14.21 -3.38 -4.51
CA SER A 118 14.68 -3.72 -3.16
C SER A 118 15.66 -4.90 -3.17
N LEU A 119 15.42 -5.89 -4.04
CA LEU A 119 16.29 -7.06 -4.20
C LEU A 119 17.60 -6.73 -4.89
N GLU A 120 17.61 -5.77 -5.83
CA GLU A 120 18.83 -5.29 -6.48
C GLU A 120 19.76 -4.56 -5.49
N VAL A 121 19.19 -3.76 -4.58
CA VAL A 121 19.94 -3.02 -3.56
C VAL A 121 20.38 -3.94 -2.42
N LEU A 122 19.66 -5.03 -2.19
CA LEU A 122 20.00 -6.01 -1.16
C LEU A 122 21.19 -6.84 -1.61
N ASP A 123 22.40 -6.42 -1.26
CA ASP A 123 23.60 -7.26 -1.46
C ASP A 123 23.62 -8.39 -0.40
N PRO A 124 23.36 -9.65 -0.77
CA PRO A 124 23.41 -10.76 0.17
C PRO A 124 24.85 -11.11 0.56
N ALA A 125 25.87 -10.60 -0.13
CA ALA A 125 27.27 -10.83 0.20
C ALA A 125 27.76 -9.91 1.34
N GLY A 126 27.23 -8.69 1.44
CA GLY A 126 27.59 -7.71 2.48
C GLY A 126 26.82 -7.82 3.80
N SER A 127 26.02 -8.86 4.02
CA SER A 127 25.26 -9.06 5.26
C SER A 127 26.10 -9.72 6.35
N ASP A 128 27.13 -9.00 6.82
CA ASP A 128 27.98 -9.44 7.93
C ASP A 128 27.20 -9.35 9.26
N GLY A 129 26.36 -10.34 9.53
CA GLY A 129 25.64 -10.46 10.79
C GLY A 129 24.44 -11.40 10.72
N ARG A 130 24.42 -12.40 11.61
CA ARG A 130 23.29 -13.35 11.75
C ARG A 130 21.96 -12.63 11.97
N GLU A 131 21.95 -11.63 12.84
CA GLU A 131 20.74 -10.85 13.17
C GLU A 131 20.20 -10.09 11.96
N ARG A 132 21.11 -9.48 11.17
CA ARG A 132 20.72 -8.75 9.96
C ARG A 132 20.14 -9.69 8.91
N ALA A 133 20.79 -10.84 8.68
CA ALA A 133 20.30 -11.84 7.75
C ALA A 133 18.96 -12.45 8.20
N GLN A 134 18.74 -12.62 9.50
CA GLN A 134 17.46 -13.05 10.07
C GLN A 134 16.35 -11.99 9.88
N GLN A 135 16.65 -10.71 10.12
CA GLN A 135 15.70 -9.63 9.87
C GLN A 135 15.32 -9.53 8.39
N ILE A 136 16.30 -9.66 7.50
CA ILE A 136 16.05 -9.70 6.05
C ILE A 136 15.13 -10.87 5.71
N LEU A 137 15.34 -12.06 6.30
CA LEU A 137 14.47 -13.21 6.07
C LEU A 137 13.02 -12.94 6.53
N TRP A 138 12.82 -12.26 7.65
CA TRP A 138 11.49 -11.84 8.10
C TRP A 138 10.85 -10.83 7.16
N ASP A 139 11.63 -9.87 6.66
CA ASP A 139 11.17 -8.87 5.69
C ASP A 139 10.74 -9.53 4.38
N LEU A 140 11.54 -10.47 3.87
CA LEU A 140 11.21 -11.28 2.68
C LEU A 140 9.97 -12.15 2.92
N SER A 141 9.83 -12.73 4.12
CA SER A 141 8.66 -13.55 4.48
C SER A 141 7.37 -12.72 4.51
N PHE A 142 7.45 -11.48 5.01
CA PHE A 142 6.34 -10.54 5.01
C PHE A 142 5.95 -10.12 3.58
N LEU A 143 6.93 -9.81 2.72
CA LEU A 143 6.69 -9.54 1.31
C LEU A 143 6.11 -10.76 0.58
N GLY A 144 6.56 -11.96 0.92
CA GLY A 144 6.00 -13.22 0.43
C GLY A 144 4.54 -13.41 0.84
N ALA A 145 4.17 -13.07 2.08
CA ALA A 145 2.77 -13.06 2.51
C ALA A 145 1.91 -12.08 1.71
N MET A 146 2.44 -10.88 1.42
CA MET A 146 1.76 -9.92 0.55
C MET A 146 1.57 -10.44 -0.87
N ILE A 147 2.59 -11.05 -1.48
CA ILE A 147 2.52 -11.62 -2.84
C ILE A 147 1.54 -12.79 -2.91
N ARG A 148 1.56 -13.70 -1.94
CA ARG A 148 0.60 -14.83 -1.88
C ARG A 148 -0.84 -14.33 -1.93
N SER A 149 -1.10 -13.16 -1.38
CA SER A 149 -2.40 -12.51 -1.38
C SER A 149 -2.90 -12.12 -2.79
N TRP A 150 -1.98 -11.91 -3.75
CA TRP A 150 -2.26 -11.63 -5.17
C TRP A 150 -2.39 -12.89 -6.04
N GLY A 151 -2.05 -14.08 -5.52
CA GLY A 151 -2.13 -15.34 -6.25
C GLY A 151 -1.16 -15.41 -7.44
N GLU A 152 -1.60 -16.06 -8.52
CA GLU A 152 -0.75 -16.41 -9.69
C GLU A 152 -0.19 -15.19 -10.43
N THR A 153 -0.82 -14.02 -10.33
CA THR A 153 -0.38 -12.79 -11.03
C THR A 153 1.04 -12.37 -10.66
N MET A 154 1.50 -12.74 -9.46
CA MET A 154 2.82 -12.39 -8.93
C MET A 154 3.76 -13.58 -8.77
N GLN A 155 3.51 -14.69 -9.48
CA GLN A 155 4.31 -15.91 -9.36
C GLN A 155 5.81 -15.67 -9.63
N THR A 156 6.14 -14.84 -10.62
CA THR A 156 7.54 -14.50 -10.94
C THR A 156 8.24 -13.82 -9.77
N SER A 157 7.58 -12.85 -9.13
CA SER A 157 8.13 -12.16 -7.96
C SER A 157 8.17 -13.07 -6.72
N SER A 158 7.21 -13.97 -6.56
CA SER A 158 7.27 -15.01 -5.50
C SER A 158 8.50 -15.88 -5.66
N ASN A 159 8.73 -16.42 -6.86
CA ASN A 159 9.88 -17.27 -7.15
C ASN A 159 11.22 -16.55 -6.89
N GLN A 160 11.29 -15.24 -7.19
CA GLN A 160 12.48 -14.43 -6.91
C GLN A 160 12.73 -14.28 -5.40
N LEU A 161 11.68 -14.00 -4.62
CA LEU A 161 11.77 -13.93 -3.16
C LEU A 161 12.18 -15.27 -2.57
N ASP A 162 11.55 -16.36 -2.99
CA ASP A 162 11.82 -17.72 -2.51
C ASP A 162 13.27 -18.14 -2.81
N ALA A 163 13.76 -17.80 -4.01
CA ALA A 163 15.15 -18.06 -4.38
C ALA A 163 16.16 -17.29 -3.51
N LEU A 164 15.84 -16.06 -3.09
CA LEU A 164 16.70 -15.28 -2.20
C LEU A 164 16.59 -15.72 -0.74
N ALA A 165 15.38 -16.03 -0.27
CA ALA A 165 15.16 -16.61 1.05
C ALA A 165 15.96 -17.92 1.21
N ALA A 166 15.88 -18.83 0.23
CA ALA A 166 16.65 -20.07 0.24
C ALA A 166 18.17 -19.84 0.22
N LYS A 167 18.66 -18.78 -0.43
CA LYS A 167 20.10 -18.40 -0.39
C LYS A 167 20.51 -17.89 1.00
N LEU A 168 19.64 -17.14 1.68
CA LEU A 168 19.91 -16.62 3.03
C LEU A 168 19.80 -17.71 4.10
N GLU A 169 18.82 -18.62 3.97
CA GLU A 169 18.65 -19.76 4.87
C GLU A 169 19.88 -20.66 4.88
N LYS A 170 20.51 -20.91 3.73
CA LYS A 170 21.76 -21.67 3.64
C LYS A 170 22.92 -21.04 4.43
N LYS A 171 22.88 -19.72 4.66
CA LYS A 171 23.89 -19.01 5.46
C LYS A 171 23.57 -19.04 6.97
N LEU A 172 22.33 -19.34 7.36
CA LEU A 172 21.91 -19.39 8.76
C LEU A 172 21.91 -20.83 9.30
N PRO A 173 22.66 -21.12 10.38
CA PRO A 173 22.52 -22.39 11.07
C PRO A 173 21.18 -22.41 11.84
N ASN A 174 20.25 -23.27 11.42
CA ASN A 174 18.90 -23.47 12.00
C ASN A 174 17.98 -22.23 11.95
N PRO A 175 17.38 -21.93 10.79
CA PRO A 175 16.29 -20.96 10.73
C PRO A 175 14.99 -21.58 11.28
N ASP A 176 14.31 -20.88 12.19
CA ASP A 176 13.02 -21.29 12.75
C ASP A 176 11.86 -20.90 11.79
N VAL A 177 11.85 -21.50 10.59
CA VAL A 177 11.04 -21.07 9.43
C VAL A 177 9.55 -21.41 9.55
N ASN A 178 9.20 -22.47 10.29
CA ASN A 178 7.81 -22.92 10.34
C ASN A 178 6.92 -21.97 11.17
N ASN A 179 7.47 -21.36 12.23
CA ASN A 179 6.72 -20.42 13.06
C ASN A 179 6.59 -19.02 12.42
N THR A 180 7.46 -18.68 11.46
CA THR A 180 7.44 -17.36 10.82
C THR A 180 6.25 -17.19 9.88
N HIS A 181 5.87 -18.21 9.11
CA HIS A 181 4.80 -18.06 8.11
C HIS A 181 3.43 -17.72 8.72
N ILE A 182 3.00 -18.45 9.75
CA ILE A 182 1.71 -18.23 10.42
C ILE A 182 1.67 -16.83 11.05
N SER A 183 2.78 -16.40 11.64
CA SER A 183 2.88 -15.08 12.27
C SER A 183 2.87 -13.93 11.25
N MET A 184 3.39 -14.13 10.04
CA MET A 184 3.39 -13.11 9.00
C MET A 184 1.99 -12.85 8.43
N ASP A 185 1.15 -13.89 8.28
CA ASP A 185 -0.23 -13.71 7.79
C ASP A 185 -1.09 -12.93 8.81
N GLU A 186 -0.89 -13.17 10.11
CA GLU A 186 -1.51 -12.38 11.18
C GLU A 186 -0.99 -10.94 11.18
N THR A 187 0.32 -10.75 11.04
CA THR A 187 0.93 -9.42 10.98
C THR A 187 0.44 -8.64 9.77
N LEU A 188 0.33 -9.27 8.61
CA LEU A 188 -0.24 -8.68 7.41
C LEU A 188 -1.71 -8.28 7.63
N SER A 189 -2.47 -9.13 8.32
CA SER A 189 -3.88 -8.83 8.66
C SER A 189 -4.02 -7.56 9.51
N ARG A 190 -3.09 -7.31 10.45
CA ARG A 190 -3.06 -6.07 11.24
C ARG A 190 -2.73 -4.83 10.39
N HIS A 191 -1.91 -4.97 9.36
CA HIS A 191 -1.48 -3.86 8.50
C HIS A 191 -2.36 -3.67 7.25
N ARG A 192 -3.30 -4.58 7.00
CA ARG A 192 -4.14 -4.64 5.78
C ARG A 192 -4.88 -3.33 5.49
N MET A 193 -5.37 -2.65 6.52
CA MET A 193 -6.08 -1.38 6.37
C MET A 193 -5.14 -0.26 5.88
N LEU A 194 -3.92 -0.22 6.41
CA LEU A 194 -2.92 0.79 6.06
C LEU A 194 -2.31 0.54 4.67
N LEU A 195 -2.21 -0.74 4.30
CA LEU A 195 -1.67 -1.20 3.02
C LEU A 195 -2.77 -1.46 1.98
N ALA A 196 -4.00 -1.00 2.21
CA ALA A 196 -5.15 -1.27 1.34
C ALA A 196 -4.94 -0.82 -0.12
N ALA A 197 -4.09 0.18 -0.37
CA ALA A 197 -3.76 0.64 -1.72
C ALA A 197 -2.80 -0.29 -2.47
N LEU A 198 -2.08 -1.17 -1.77
CA LEU A 198 -1.10 -2.11 -2.32
C LEU A 198 -1.58 -3.57 -2.28
N LEU A 199 -2.76 -3.82 -1.71
CA LEU A 199 -3.36 -5.15 -1.59
C LEU A 199 -4.54 -5.29 -2.57
N PRO A 200 -4.86 -6.52 -3.01
CA PRO A 200 -5.97 -6.77 -3.92
C PRO A 200 -7.30 -6.37 -3.27
N ALA A 201 -8.25 -5.93 -4.09
CA ALA A 201 -9.51 -5.39 -3.60
C ALA A 201 -10.35 -6.46 -2.86
N SER A 202 -10.22 -7.73 -3.27
CA SER A 202 -10.83 -8.90 -2.62
C SER A 202 -10.50 -8.98 -1.14
N LEU A 203 -9.31 -8.54 -0.74
CA LEU A 203 -8.88 -8.54 0.65
C LEU A 203 -9.44 -7.34 1.42
N THR A 204 -9.59 -6.19 0.80
CA THR A 204 -10.14 -5.02 1.52
C THR A 204 -11.62 -5.16 1.84
N SER A 205 -12.32 -6.10 1.19
CA SER A 205 -13.72 -6.46 1.46
C SER A 205 -13.86 -7.37 2.68
N ASN A 206 -13.30 -6.98 3.82
CA ASN A 206 -13.58 -7.69 5.06
C ASN A 206 -14.98 -7.31 5.55
N SER A 207 -15.93 -8.22 5.31
CA SER A 207 -16.85 -8.71 6.32
C SER A 207 -17.54 -7.62 7.16
N THR A 208 -18.63 -7.07 6.65
CA THR A 208 -19.78 -6.87 7.55
C THR A 208 -20.15 -8.24 8.06
N THR A 209 -19.69 -8.54 9.26
CA THR A 209 -20.17 -9.63 10.11
C THR A 209 -21.69 -9.64 10.03
N THR A 210 -22.23 -10.64 9.34
CA THR A 210 -23.63 -11.05 9.50
C THR A 210 -23.74 -11.62 10.91
N ILE A 211 -23.85 -10.73 11.90
CA ILE A 211 -24.43 -11.08 13.19
C ILE A 211 -25.88 -11.42 12.86
N SER A 212 -26.13 -12.72 12.72
CA SER A 212 -27.47 -13.29 12.79
C SER A 212 -28.04 -12.91 14.15
N GLY A 213 -28.85 -11.86 14.18
CA GLY A 213 -29.32 -11.27 15.43
C GLY A 213 -30.23 -10.09 15.19
N LYS A 214 -31.51 -10.39 14.92
CA LYS A 214 -32.69 -9.52 15.04
C LYS A 214 -32.63 -8.17 14.32
N ALA A 215 -33.48 -8.08 13.29
CA ALA A 215 -33.86 -6.88 12.57
C ALA A 215 -34.07 -5.69 13.53
N THR A 216 -33.07 -4.81 13.58
CA THR A 216 -33.24 -3.44 14.04
C THR A 216 -32.74 -2.56 12.90
N THR A 217 -33.68 -1.82 12.33
CA THR A 217 -33.52 -0.85 11.26
C THR A 217 -32.40 0.14 11.60
N SER A 218 -31.22 -0.08 11.01
CA SER A 218 -30.12 0.89 10.94
C SER A 218 -29.78 1.16 9.47
N PRO A 219 -29.31 2.37 9.15
CA PRO A 219 -29.49 2.94 7.83
C PRO A 219 -28.58 2.25 6.82
N LYS A 220 -29.18 1.81 5.72
CA LYS A 220 -28.48 1.39 4.51
C LYS A 220 -27.55 2.52 4.09
N PHE A 221 -26.24 2.36 4.30
CA PHE A 221 -25.26 3.07 3.50
C PHE A 221 -25.48 2.59 2.06
N VAL A 222 -26.19 3.41 1.30
CA VAL A 222 -26.43 3.22 -0.12
C VAL A 222 -25.07 3.17 -0.79
N ARG A 223 -24.68 1.96 -1.21
CA ARG A 223 -23.67 1.75 -2.24
C ARG A 223 -24.26 2.31 -3.53
N SER A 224 -24.11 3.62 -3.72
CA SER A 224 -24.56 4.31 -4.92
C SER A 224 -23.61 3.92 -6.05
N GLY A 225 -24.16 3.23 -7.05
CA GLY A 225 -23.44 2.93 -8.27
C GLY A 225 -23.07 4.21 -9.01
N THR A 226 -21.84 4.24 -9.51
CA THR A 226 -21.41 4.86 -10.79
C THR A 226 -22.06 6.17 -11.24
N THR A 227 -22.36 7.08 -10.32
CA THR A 227 -22.36 8.52 -10.60
C THR A 227 -21.26 9.12 -9.75
N GLU A 228 -20.36 9.86 -10.40
CA GLU A 228 -19.35 10.68 -9.73
C GLU A 228 -20.06 11.47 -8.63
N SER A 229 -19.91 11.02 -7.37
CA SER A 229 -20.16 11.85 -6.21
C SER A 229 -19.16 12.98 -6.31
N GLN A 230 -19.67 14.12 -6.78
CA GLN A 230 -19.06 15.42 -6.62
C GLN A 230 -18.61 15.50 -5.17
N TYR A 231 -17.28 15.56 -4.98
CA TYR A 231 -16.64 15.65 -3.68
C TYR A 231 -17.12 16.96 -3.03
N GLN A 232 -18.24 16.90 -2.29
CA GLN A 232 -18.60 17.95 -1.36
C GLN A 232 -17.60 17.81 -0.20
N PRO A 233 -16.75 18.81 0.06
CA PRO A 233 -15.84 18.74 1.19
C PRO A 233 -16.69 18.59 2.45
N ALA A 234 -16.55 17.45 3.13
CA ALA A 234 -17.20 17.15 4.40
C ALA A 234 -16.54 17.95 5.54
N ILE A 235 -16.48 19.28 5.41
CA ILE A 235 -15.94 20.20 6.42
C ILE A 235 -17.06 20.86 7.25
N GLU A 236 -18.32 20.72 6.87
CA GLU A 236 -19.43 21.15 7.72
C GLU A 236 -20.39 19.99 7.98
N LEU A 237 -20.86 19.87 9.23
CA LEU A 237 -21.94 18.98 9.71
C LEU A 237 -21.55 17.67 10.44
N VAL A 238 -20.43 17.64 11.15
CA VAL A 238 -20.42 16.87 12.41
C VAL A 238 -20.37 17.85 13.55
N LYS A 239 -21.56 18.24 14.04
CA LYS A 239 -21.69 18.87 15.35
C LYS A 239 -21.04 17.90 16.36
N PRO A 240 -19.94 18.27 17.03
CA PRO A 240 -19.34 17.38 18.02
C PRO A 240 -20.44 16.99 19.03
N PRO A 241 -20.51 15.73 19.46
CA PRO A 241 -21.48 15.33 20.46
C PRO A 241 -21.33 16.25 21.68
N PRO A 242 -22.44 16.68 22.32
CA PRO A 242 -22.45 17.68 23.40
C PRO A 242 -21.83 17.17 24.72
N ARG A 243 -20.88 16.23 24.65
CA ARG A 243 -20.23 15.58 25.79
C ARG A 243 -18.78 16.03 26.01
N PHE A 244 -18.30 17.04 25.30
CA PHE A 244 -17.19 17.83 25.82
C PHE A 244 -17.74 18.68 26.97
N GLY A 245 -17.82 18.05 28.14
CA GLY A 245 -18.14 18.71 29.39
C GLY A 245 -17.21 19.90 29.58
N LEU A 246 -17.81 21.03 29.90
CA LEU A 246 -17.14 22.23 30.37
C LEU A 246 -16.08 21.85 31.42
N LEU A 247 -14.81 21.99 31.07
CA LEU A 247 -13.73 22.11 32.04
C LEU A 247 -13.96 23.42 32.80
N LEU A 248 -14.49 23.30 34.01
CA LEU A 248 -14.55 24.38 35.00
C LEU A 248 -13.12 24.87 35.28
N VAL A 249 -12.74 25.98 34.68
CA VAL A 249 -11.56 26.75 35.08
C VAL A 249 -11.88 27.38 36.43
N GLY A 250 -11.40 26.78 37.51
CA GLY A 250 -11.43 27.39 38.83
C GLY A 250 -10.49 28.60 38.85
N SER A 251 -11.05 29.80 38.90
CA SER A 251 -10.31 31.03 39.19
C SER A 251 -9.86 31.01 40.66
N THR A 252 -8.60 30.67 40.89
CA THR A 252 -7.92 30.91 42.16
C THR A 252 -7.79 32.42 42.35
N THR A 253 -8.74 32.99 43.07
CA THR A 253 -8.67 34.38 43.52
C THR A 253 -7.78 34.44 44.75
N ALA A 254 -6.77 35.29 44.66
CA ALA A 254 -5.71 35.50 45.63
C ALA A 254 -6.19 35.87 47.04
N ARG A 255 -5.37 35.52 48.04
CA ARG A 255 -5.19 36.26 49.28
C ARG A 255 -3.70 36.34 49.60
#